data_AF-A0A2D8ZU12-F1
#
_entry.id   AF-A0A2D8ZU12-F1
#
_cell.length_a   1.000
_cell.length_b   1.000
_cell.length_c   1.000
_cell.angle_alpha   90.00
_cell.angle_beta   90.00
_cell.angle_gamma   90.00
#
_symmetry.space_group_name_H-M   'P 1'
#
loop_
_entity.id
_entity.type
_entity.pdbx_description
1 polymer ?
#
loop_
_entity_poly.entity_id
_entity_poly.type
_entity_poly.pdbx_seq_one_letter_code
_entity_poly.pdbx_strand_id
1 'polypeptide(L)' 'MTAPAPLKGVHHVAYRCKDAKETVEFYRDALGMDFQLAIAEDKVP' A
#
# COMPACT_ATOMS: atom_id res chain seq x y z
N MET A 1 -1.10 -16.42 32.49
CA MET A 1 -1.46 -15.82 31.18
C MET A 1 -0.65 -14.55 31.02
N THR A 2 0.26 -14.50 30.05
CA THR A 2 1.13 -13.35 29.78
C THR A 2 0.38 -12.29 28.97
N ALA A 3 0.69 -11.02 29.21
CA ALA A 3 0.10 -9.92 28.46
C ALA A 3 0.50 -9.97 26.97
N PRO A 4 -0.39 -9.56 26.05
CA PRO A 4 -0.07 -9.54 24.62
C PRO A 4 1.05 -8.53 24.33
N ALA A 5 1.86 -8.83 23.32
CA ALA A 5 2.93 -7.94 22.89
C ALA A 5 2.37 -6.58 22.42
N PRO A 6 3.06 -5.46 22.70
CA PRO A 6 2.62 -4.15 22.27
C PRO A 6 2.59 -4.06 20.73
N LEU A 7 1.57 -3.40 20.21
CA LEU A 7 1.43 -3.14 18.77
C LEU A 7 2.52 -2.18 18.29
N LYS A 8 3.10 -2.45 17.11
CA LYS A 8 4.21 -1.68 16.52
C LYS A 8 3.77 -0.57 15.55
N GLY A 9 2.47 -0.32 15.44
CA GLY A 9 1.90 0.65 14.50
C GLY A 9 1.32 0.01 13.24
N VAL A 10 1.12 0.81 12.19
CA VAL A 10 0.52 0.39 10.91
C VAL A 10 1.60 -0.19 10.00
N HIS A 11 1.35 -1.39 9.46
CA HIS A 11 2.31 -2.09 8.60
C HIS A 11 2.20 -1.68 7.12
N HIS A 12 0.98 -1.58 6.59
CA HIS A 12 0.70 -1.07 5.24
C HIS A 12 -0.78 -0.64 5.16
N VAL A 13 -1.12 0.02 4.06
CA VAL A 13 -2.48 0.40 3.70
C VAL A 13 -2.74 -0.04 2.26
N ALA A 14 -3.95 -0.54 1.99
CA ALA A 14 -4.36 -0.97 0.65
C ALA A 14 -5.51 -0.07 0.18
N TYR A 15 -5.27 0.63 -0.93
CA TYR A 15 -6.27 1.49 -1.56
C TYR A 15 -6.64 0.93 -2.92
N ARG A 16 -7.94 0.98 -3.26
CA ARG A 16 -8.39 0.70 -4.63
C ARG A 16 -8.06 1.90 -5.50
N CYS A 17 -7.40 1.64 -6.61
CA CYS A 17 -7.17 2.63 -7.65
C CYS A 17 -7.95 2.25 -8.91
N LYS A 18 -8.22 3.24 -9.76
CA LYS A 18 -8.82 3.02 -11.08
C LYS A 18 -7.76 2.55 -12.08
N ASP A 19 -6.57 3.14 -12.02
CA ASP A 19 -5.41 2.78 -12.84
C ASP A 19 -4.17 2.68 -11.93
N ALA A 20 -3.55 1.50 -11.92
CA ALA A 20 -2.40 1.22 -11.06
C ALA A 20 -1.15 1.99 -11.51
N LYS A 21 -0.98 2.21 -12.82
CA LYS A 21 0.17 2.90 -13.39
C LYS A 21 0.12 4.38 -13.05
N GLU A 22 -1.02 5.04 -13.27
CA GLU A 22 -1.22 6.45 -12.91
C GLU A 22 -0.98 6.67 -11.41
N THR A 23 -1.45 5.74 -10.58
CA THR A 23 -1.26 5.80 -9.13
C THR A 23 0.22 5.71 -8.74
N VAL A 24 0.97 4.77 -9.34
CA VAL A 24 2.41 4.63 -9.11
C VAL A 24 3.18 5.86 -9.56
N GLU A 25 2.85 6.41 -10.73
CA GLU A 25 3.46 7.64 -11.25
C GLU A 25 3.22 8.83 -10.33
N PHE A 26 2.00 8.97 -9.79
CA PHE A 26 1.71 10.00 -8.77
C PHE A 26 2.57 9.83 -7.52
N TYR A 27 2.63 8.62 -6.93
CA TYR A 27 3.44 8.39 -5.73
C TYR A 27 4.93 8.63 -5.99
N ARG A 28 5.44 8.25 -7.16
CA ARG A 28 6.84 8.47 -7.53
C ARG A 28 7.15 9.94 -7.78
N ASP A 29 6.39 10.59 -8.66
CA ASP A 29 6.76 11.89 -9.22
C ASP A 29 6.28 13.06 -8.37
N ALA A 30 5.09 12.95 -7.77
CA ALA A 30 4.54 14.02 -6.93
C ALA A 30 4.99 13.90 -5.47
N LEU A 31 5.17 12.67 -4.97
CA LEU A 31 5.51 12.41 -3.56
C LEU A 31 6.94 11.91 -3.35
N GLY A 32 7.70 11.64 -4.42
CA GLY A 32 9.09 11.20 -4.32
C GLY A 32 9.25 9.82 -3.68
N MET A 33 8.21 8.97 -3.76
CA MET A 33 8.22 7.66 -3.12
C MET A 33 8.81 6.59 -4.03
N ASP A 34 9.57 5.67 -3.44
CA ASP A 34 10.12 4.52 -4.14
C ASP A 34 9.03 3.51 -4.50
N PHE A 35 9.11 2.99 -5.72
CA PHE A 35 8.24 1.91 -6.16
C PHE A 35 8.65 0.59 -5.50
N GLN A 36 7.75 -0.01 -4.71
CA GLN A 36 7.97 -1.35 -4.15
C GLN A 36 7.24 -2.44 -4.93
N LEU A 37 5.92 -2.33 -5.05
CA LEU A 37 5.06 -3.32 -5.71
C LEU A 37 3.74 -2.67 -6.13
N ALA A 38 3.20 -3.04 -7.28
CA ALA A 38 1.81 -2.78 -7.65
C ALA A 38 1.13 -4.10 -8.04
N ILE A 39 -0.10 -4.29 -7.56
CA ILE A 39 -0.96 -5.43 -7.90
C ILE A 39 -2.19 -4.86 -8.61
N ALA A 40 -2.44 -5.32 -9.83
CA ALA A 40 -3.60 -4.93 -10.63
C ALA A 40 -4.41 -6.18 -10.96
N GLU A 41 -5.45 -6.42 -10.18
CA GLU A 41 -6.43 -7.50 -10.41
C GLU A 41 -7.84 -6.93 -10.46
N ASP A 42 -8.65 -7.36 -11.43
CA ASP A 42 -10.04 -6.92 -11.60
C ASP A 42 -10.97 -7.41 -10.48
N LYS A 43 -10.56 -8.46 -9.75
CA LYS A 43 -11.29 -9.04 -8.62
C LYS A 43 -10.33 -9.38 -7.49
N VAL A 44 -10.52 -8.72 -6.37
CA VAL A 44 -9.93 -9.08 -5.07
C VAL A 44 -11.01 -9.71 -4.18
N PRO A 45 -10.65 -10.55 -3.19
CA PRO A 45 -11.62 -11.13 -2.25
C PRO A 45 -12.47 -10.08 -1.51
#